data_AF-A0A958Z7P0-F1
#
_entry.id   AF-A0A958Z7P0-F1
#
_cell.length_a   1.000
_cell.length_b   1.000
_cell.length_c   1.000
_cell.angle_alpha   90.00
_cell.angle_beta   90.00
_cell.angle_gamma   90.00
#
_symmetry.space_group_name_H-M   'P 1'
#
loop_
_entity.id
_entity.type
_entity.pdbx_description
1 polymer ?
#
loop_
_entity_poly.entity_id
_entity_poly.type
_entity_poly.pdbx_seq_one_letter_code
_entity_poly.pdbx_strand_id
1 'polypeptide(L)' 'MKYRVLGKTGFNISEVSLGTWQVGGKWGEPFSFSNAEDILNTAVDNGVNFIDTA' A
#
# COMPACT_ATOMS: atom_id res chain seq x y z
N MET A 1 -12.76 2.70 -6.07
CA MET A 1 -12.27 3.05 -4.71
C MET A 1 -13.23 4.03 -4.03
N LYS A 2 -13.44 3.91 -2.70
CA LYS A 2 -14.09 4.95 -1.88
C LYS A 2 -13.00 5.70 -1.09
N TYR A 3 -13.23 6.99 -0.79
CA TYR A 3 -12.26 7.83 -0.09
C TYR A 3 -12.88 8.51 1.14
N ARG A 4 -12.04 8.80 2.15
CA ARG A 4 -12.42 9.46 3.41
C ARG A 4 -11.35 10.46 3.84
N VAL A 5 -11.77 11.49 4.57
CA VAL A 5 -10.82 12.44 5.18
C VAL A 5 -10.12 11.78 6.36
N LEU A 6 -8.79 11.80 6.37
CA LEU A 6 -7.97 11.27 7.47
C LEU A 6 -8.01 12.25 8.66
N GLY A 7 -8.90 11.99 9.63
CA GLY A 7 -9.01 12.82 10.83
C GLY A 7 -9.28 14.29 10.50
N LYS A 8 -8.38 15.18 10.95
CA LYS A 8 -8.46 16.64 10.71
C LYS A 8 -7.43 17.16 9.70
N THR A 9 -6.77 16.28 8.95
CA THR A 9 -5.65 16.66 8.08
C THR A 9 -6.11 17.27 6.75
N GLY A 10 -7.36 17.04 6.35
CA GLY A 10 -7.86 17.38 5.02
C GLY A 10 -7.40 16.43 3.92
N PHE A 11 -6.60 15.41 4.22
CA PHE A 11 -6.20 14.40 3.24
C PHE A 11 -7.34 13.44 2.94
N ASN A 12 -7.70 13.32 1.67
CA ASN A 12 -8.70 12.37 1.21
C ASN A 12 -8.01 11.05 0.79
N ILE A 13 -8.05 10.07 1.68
CA ILE A 13 -7.36 8.78 1.51
C ILE A 13 -8.33 7.67 1.13
N SER A 14 -7.84 6.63 0.46
CA SER A 14 -8.61 5.44 0.15
C SER A 14 -9.10 4.76 1.44
N GLU A 15 -10.38 4.36 1.47
CA GLU A 15 -11.00 3.69 2.61
C GLU A 15 -10.31 2.36 2.96
N VAL A 16 -9.64 1.75 1.97
CA VAL A 16 -8.75 0.59 2.11
C VAL A 16 -7.34 1.03 1.71
N SER A 17 -6.34 0.60 2.48
CA SER A 17 -4.92 0.94 2.29
C SER A 17 -4.06 -0.31 2.15
N LEU A 18 -2.89 -0.18 1.55
CA LEU A 18 -1.92 -1.28 1.42
C LEU A 18 -0.98 -1.28 2.62
N GLY A 19 -0.99 -2.35 3.42
CA GLY A 19 0.05 -2.60 4.43
C GLY A 19 1.25 -3.32 3.82
N THR A 20 2.47 -2.88 4.09
CA THR A 20 3.68 -3.32 3.39
C THR A 20 4.58 -4.27 4.18
N TRP A 21 4.13 -4.79 5.33
CA TRP A 21 4.99 -5.65 6.17
C TRP A 21 5.66 -6.81 5.40
N GLN A 22 4.93 -7.47 4.50
CA GLN A 22 5.47 -8.57 3.69
C GLN A 22 6.07 -8.11 2.35
N VAL A 23 5.87 -6.85 1.95
CA VAL A 23 6.38 -6.31 0.68
C VAL A 23 7.90 -6.16 0.74
N GLY A 24 8.45 -5.81 1.90
CA GLY A 24 9.90 -5.75 2.13
C GLY A 24 10.60 -7.11 2.22
N GLY A 25 9.86 -8.21 2.12
CA GLY A 25 10.37 -9.58 2.23
C GLY A 25 9.61 -10.40 3.25
N LYS A 26 9.72 -11.72 3.11
CA LYS A 26 9.08 -12.71 3.97
C LYS A 26 10.14 -13.57 4.64
N TRP A 27 9.89 -13.94 5.89
CA TRP A 27 10.75 -14.86 6.61
C TRP A 27 10.90 -16.18 5.85
N GLY A 28 12.15 -16.56 5.57
CA GLY A 28 12.47 -17.82 4.89
C GLY A 28 12.39 -17.78 3.36
N GLU A 29 12.13 -16.61 2.75
CA GLU A 29 12.13 -16.44 1.30
C GLU A 29 13.03 -15.27 0.87
N PRO A 30 13.74 -15.37 -0.27
CA PRO A 30 14.52 -14.26 -0.79
C PRO A 30 13.61 -13.11 -1.22
N PHE A 31 14.09 -11.88 -1.06
CA PHE A 31 13.38 -10.71 -1.55
C PHE A 31 13.31 -10.71 -3.09
N SER A 32 12.15 -10.32 -3.63
CA SER A 32 11.93 -10.12 -5.06
C SER A 32 11.51 -8.68 -5.32
N PHE A 33 12.37 -7.93 -6.03
CA PHE A 33 12.09 -6.55 -6.39
C PHE A 33 10.88 -6.43 -7.34
N SER A 34 10.77 -7.33 -8.32
CA SER A 34 9.64 -7.34 -9.26
C SER A 34 8.32 -7.56 -8.55
N ASN A 35 8.28 -8.45 -7.55
CA ASN A 35 7.04 -8.68 -6.79
C ASN A 35 6.65 -7.44 -5.99
N ALA A 36 7.63 -6.75 -5.39
CA ALA A 36 7.36 -5.53 -4.65
C ALA A 36 6.81 -4.43 -5.57
N GLU A 37 7.40 -4.27 -6.75
CA GLU A 37 6.94 -3.35 -7.79
C GLU A 37 5.52 -3.69 -8.26
N ASP A 38 5.24 -4.95 -8.56
CA ASP A 38 3.91 -5.41 -9.00
C ASP A 38 2.84 -5.14 -7.94
N ILE A 39 3.13 -5.42 -6.66
CA ILE A 39 2.21 -5.20 -5.55
C ILE A 39 1.89 -3.70 -5.39
N LEU A 40 2.91 -2.85 -5.39
CA LEU A 40 2.76 -1.41 -5.20
C LEU A 40 2.00 -0.78 -6.37
N ASN A 41 2.40 -1.09 -7.61
CA ASN A 41 1.74 -0.57 -8.81
C ASN A 41 0.29 -1.04 -8.89
N THR A 42 0.01 -2.32 -8.65
CA THR A 42 -1.36 -2.85 -8.67
C THR A 42 -2.26 -2.13 -7.66
N ALA A 43 -1.75 -1.84 -6.46
CA ALA A 43 -2.52 -1.11 -5.45
C ALA A 43 -2.85 0.32 -5.92
N VAL A 44 -1.85 1.04 -6.45
CA VAL A 44 -2.01 2.41 -6.96
C VAL A 44 -2.97 2.45 -8.16
N ASP A 45 -2.82 1.52 -9.11
CA ASP A 45 -3.68 1.41 -10.30
C ASP A 45 -5.15 1.13 -9.92
N ASN A 46 -5.39 0.47 -8.78
CA ASN A 46 -6.74 0.24 -8.24
C ASN A 46 -7.25 1.38 -7.33
N GLY A 47 -6.51 2.48 -7.24
CA GLY A 47 -6.90 3.71 -6.58
C GLY A 47 -6.50 3.82 -5.11
N VAL A 48 -5.65 2.91 -4.59
CA VAL A 48 -5.04 3.09 -3.27
C VAL A 48 -4.09 4.27 -3.32
N ASN A 49 -4.26 5.22 -2.40
CA ASN A 49 -3.39 6.41 -2.28
C ASN A 49 -2.82 6.60 -0.88
N PHE A 50 -3.02 5.61 0.00
CA PHE A 50 -2.45 5.57 1.34
C PHE A 50 -1.81 4.20 1.57
N ILE A 51 -0.51 4.22 1.90
CA ILE A 51 0.34 3.04 2.06
C ILE A 51 0.89 3.06 3.49
N ASP A 52 0.65 1.99 4.22
CA ASP A 52 1.09 1.79 5.60
C ASP A 52 2.38 0.95 5.62
N THR A 53 3.42 1.46 6.29
CA THR A 53 4.75 0.84 6.36
C THR A 53 5.44 1.18 7.70
N ALA A 54 6.55 0.48 8.00
CA ALA A 54 7.41 0.72 9.17
C ALA A 54 8.90 0.75 8.80
#